data_AF-A0A973TVS9-F1
#
_entry.id   AF-A0A973TVS9-F1
#
_cell.length_a   1.000
_cell.length_b   1.000
_cell.length_c   1.000
_cell.angle_alpha   90.00
_cell.angle_beta   90.00
_cell.angle_gamma   90.00
#
_symmetry.space_group_name_H-M   'P 1'
#
loop_
_entity.id
_entity.type
_entity.pdbx_description
1 polymer ?
#
loop_
_entity_poly.entity_id
_entity_poly.type
_entity_poly.pdbx_seq_one_letter_code
_entity_poly.pdbx_strand_id
1 'polypeptide(L)'
;MKPAVHRTVLAVDVAGFSDQGRSNRDRVAVRDGLYSALLSAFRVCGIPWEACHHEDRGDGVLVLAPPDVVKGLFTEVLPDALLAEVRGHNAGRGAGERMRLRVAVHAGEVRFDDHGVVGVAVNHTFRLLDAPPVRAALAGSAAPLVLVVSDWFHDEVVRHSPASEPDAFRRVRFTVKETTGTAWVRVPGEPGPPVDGAVPRQLPAHSPQFSGRHAELDALDVLLDDTPTVVIDGMAGVGKTALALHWAHRNADGFPDGQLYVNLRGVDPISAPLLPAEAVRGFLDALGVPPDSIPVDLHAQAALYRSRVATRRMLIVLDNAADAEQVRPLLPGGDSPSRVVVTSRDRLTSLVTEEGAHAVPLAVPDGEEAEALLALRLGGRRAAAEPEAVRLLVERCA
;
A
#
# COMPACT_ATOMS: atom_id res chain seq x y z
N MET A 1 -20.49 -36.02 -28.47
CA MET A 1 -19.75 -35.05 -27.62
C MET A 1 -20.75 -34.05 -27.07
N LYS A 2 -20.81 -33.87 -25.74
CA LYS A 2 -21.74 -32.90 -25.12
C LYS A 2 -21.35 -31.46 -25.52
N PRO A 3 -22.32 -30.54 -25.66
CA PRO A 3 -22.03 -29.14 -25.96
C PRO A 3 -21.22 -28.49 -24.83
N ALA A 4 -20.47 -27.45 -25.17
CA ALA A 4 -19.86 -26.59 -24.16
C ALA A 4 -20.97 -25.85 -23.39
N VAL A 5 -20.77 -25.69 -22.09
CA VAL A 5 -21.71 -24.97 -21.23
C VAL A 5 -20.94 -24.01 -20.33
N HIS A 6 -21.51 -22.83 -20.13
CA HIS A 6 -20.96 -21.84 -19.21
C HIS A 6 -21.14 -22.27 -17.76
N ARG A 7 -20.08 -22.18 -16.95
CA ARG A 7 -20.11 -22.49 -15.52
C ARG A 7 -19.35 -21.46 -14.72
N THR A 8 -19.76 -21.24 -13.47
CA THR A 8 -18.89 -20.65 -12.45
C THR A 8 -17.96 -21.75 -11.94
N VAL A 9 -16.66 -21.49 -11.99
CA VAL A 9 -15.61 -22.42 -11.65
C VAL A 9 -15.00 -22.00 -10.32
N LEU A 10 -15.20 -22.82 -9.29
CA LEU A 10 -14.60 -22.65 -7.97
C LEU A 10 -13.55 -23.76 -7.77
N ALA A 11 -12.30 -23.39 -7.49
CA ALA A 11 -11.28 -24.35 -7.06
C ALA A 11 -10.82 -24.00 -5.64
N VAL A 12 -10.77 -25.00 -4.77
CA VAL A 12 -10.35 -24.85 -3.38
C VAL A 12 -9.19 -25.79 -3.12
N ASP A 13 -8.14 -25.30 -2.45
CA ASP A 13 -6.94 -26.06 -2.15
C ASP A 13 -6.47 -25.81 -0.71
N VAL A 14 -6.08 -26.88 -0.02
CA VAL A 14 -5.58 -26.82 1.35
C VAL A 14 -4.07 -26.58 1.34
N ALA A 15 -3.65 -25.42 1.85
CA ALA A 15 -2.23 -25.12 2.00
C ALA A 15 -1.54 -26.11 2.95
N GLY A 16 -0.37 -26.61 2.53
CA GLY A 16 0.44 -27.55 3.32
C GLY A 16 -0.17 -28.94 3.49
N PHE A 17 -1.08 -29.37 2.61
CA PHE A 17 -1.74 -30.68 2.74
C PHE A 17 -0.75 -31.86 2.77
N SER A 18 0.30 -31.77 1.95
CA SER A 18 1.35 -32.80 1.83
C SER A 18 2.50 -32.63 2.82
N ASP A 19 2.41 -31.72 3.80
CA ASP A 19 3.50 -31.46 4.74
C ASP A 19 3.90 -32.75 5.48
N GLN A 20 5.21 -32.98 5.61
CA GLN A 20 5.76 -34.19 6.26
C GLN A 20 5.39 -34.29 7.75
N GLY A 21 5.02 -33.16 8.37
CA GLY A 21 4.55 -33.11 9.76
C GLY A 21 3.11 -33.57 9.96
N ARG A 22 2.33 -33.83 8.89
CA ARG A 22 0.96 -34.36 8.98
C ARG A 22 0.95 -35.88 8.91
N SER A 23 0.33 -36.50 9.91
CA SER A 23 -0.01 -37.92 9.86
C SER A 23 -1.16 -38.19 8.87
N ASN A 24 -1.37 -39.45 8.50
CA ASN A 24 -2.53 -39.82 7.67
C ASN A 24 -3.86 -39.51 8.37
N ARG A 25 -3.91 -39.56 9.71
CA ARG A 25 -5.09 -39.18 10.49
C ARG A 25 -5.37 -37.68 10.34
N ASP A 26 -4.34 -36.85 10.41
CA ASP A 26 -4.48 -35.40 10.22
C ASP A 26 -5.00 -35.08 8.81
N ARG A 27 -4.48 -35.76 7.78
CA ARG A 27 -4.93 -35.58 6.39
C ARG A 27 -6.40 -35.94 6.20
N VAL A 28 -6.88 -37.03 6.83
CA VAL A 28 -8.30 -37.41 6.81
C VAL A 28 -9.14 -36.34 7.52
N ALA A 29 -8.75 -35.92 8.73
CA ALA A 29 -9.49 -34.92 9.49
C ALA A 29 -9.58 -33.57 8.76
N VAL A 30 -8.51 -33.17 8.06
CA VAL A 30 -8.48 -31.96 7.24
C VAL A 30 -9.39 -32.09 6.02
N ARG A 31 -9.36 -33.24 5.33
CA ARG A 31 -10.21 -33.49 4.16
C ARG A 31 -11.69 -33.52 4.52
N ASP A 32 -12.05 -34.20 5.62
CA ASP A 32 -13.42 -34.22 6.15
C ASP A 32 -13.87 -32.81 6.55
N GLY A 33 -12.98 -32.05 7.21
CA GLY A 33 -13.20 -30.66 7.57
C GLY A 33 -13.47 -29.76 6.35
N LEU A 34 -12.69 -29.93 5.27
CA LEU A 34 -12.88 -29.19 4.02
C LEU A 34 -14.27 -29.43 3.41
N TYR A 35 -14.68 -30.70 3.28
CA TYR A 35 -15.99 -31.03 2.73
C TYR A 35 -17.13 -30.55 3.63
N SER A 36 -17.02 -30.71 4.95
CA SER A 36 -18.01 -30.20 5.89
C SER A 36 -18.16 -28.68 5.78
N ALA A 37 -17.04 -27.95 5.70
CA ALA A 37 -17.02 -26.50 5.55
C ALA A 37 -17.66 -26.05 4.22
N LEU A 38 -17.32 -26.71 3.11
CA LEU A 38 -17.91 -26.41 1.80
C LEU A 38 -19.42 -26.68 1.78
N LEU A 39 -19.87 -27.84 2.27
CA LEU A 39 -21.29 -28.20 2.31
C LEU A 39 -22.10 -27.22 3.16
N SER A 40 -21.58 -26.84 4.33
CA SER A 40 -22.22 -25.86 5.20
C SER A 40 -22.27 -24.47 4.54
N ALA A 41 -21.15 -23.99 4.00
CA ALA A 41 -21.06 -22.69 3.36
C ALA A 41 -21.96 -22.59 2.12
N PHE A 42 -22.01 -23.61 1.27
CA PHE A 42 -22.91 -23.66 0.12
C PHE A 42 -24.38 -23.62 0.53
N ARG A 43 -24.74 -24.33 1.61
CA ARG A 43 -26.09 -24.29 2.18
C ARG A 43 -26.46 -22.89 2.66
N VAL A 44 -25.55 -22.20 3.36
CA VAL A 44 -25.75 -20.80 3.80
C VAL A 44 -25.95 -19.87 2.61
N CYS A 45 -25.20 -20.07 1.52
CA CYS A 45 -25.31 -19.26 0.31
C CYS A 45 -26.53 -19.59 -0.56
N GLY A 46 -27.29 -20.64 -0.24
CA GLY A 46 -28.36 -21.14 -1.10
C GLY A 46 -27.87 -21.74 -2.43
N ILE A 47 -26.59 -22.12 -2.53
CA ILE A 47 -26.03 -22.75 -3.72
C ILE A 47 -26.32 -24.26 -3.65
N PRO A 48 -27.08 -24.85 -4.59
CA PRO A 48 -27.44 -26.26 -4.54
C PRO A 48 -26.22 -27.15 -4.85
N TRP A 49 -25.62 -27.73 -3.80
CA TRP A 49 -24.43 -28.60 -3.91
C TRP A 49 -24.65 -29.76 -4.90
N GLU A 50 -25.79 -30.44 -4.81
CA GLU A 50 -26.15 -31.59 -5.68
C GLU A 50 -26.30 -31.21 -7.16
N ALA A 51 -26.58 -29.94 -7.46
CA ALA A 51 -26.66 -29.45 -8.83
C ALA A 51 -25.29 -28.99 -9.38
N CYS A 52 -24.30 -28.85 -8.49
CA CYS A 52 -22.93 -28.54 -8.87
C CYS A 52 -22.18 -29.82 -9.23
N HIS A 53 -21.40 -29.78 -10.30
CA HIS A 53 -20.44 -30.86 -10.55
C HIS A 53 -19.23 -30.63 -9.66
N HIS A 54 -18.79 -31.65 -8.91
CA HIS A 54 -17.62 -31.54 -8.03
C HIS A 54 -16.64 -32.69 -8.23
N GLU A 55 -15.35 -32.39 -8.19
CA GLU A 55 -14.27 -33.36 -8.33
C GLU A 55 -13.27 -33.22 -7.18
N ASP A 56 -13.02 -34.32 -6.49
CA ASP A 56 -11.97 -34.42 -5.49
C ASP A 56 -10.59 -34.43 -6.14
N ARG A 57 -9.67 -33.62 -5.62
CA ARG A 57 -8.30 -33.48 -6.12
C ARG A 57 -7.24 -33.97 -5.14
N GLY A 58 -7.66 -34.62 -4.04
CA GLY A 58 -6.80 -35.12 -2.97
C GLY A 58 -6.54 -34.08 -1.89
N ASP A 59 -5.96 -32.94 -2.27
CA ASP A 59 -5.66 -31.78 -1.41
C ASP A 59 -6.65 -30.62 -1.58
N GLY A 60 -7.61 -30.78 -2.48
CA GLY A 60 -8.58 -29.75 -2.85
C GLY A 60 -9.83 -30.28 -3.53
N VAL A 61 -10.71 -29.37 -3.90
CA VAL A 61 -11.99 -29.66 -4.57
C VAL A 61 -12.19 -28.68 -5.73
N LEU A 62 -12.55 -29.20 -6.90
CA LEU A 62 -13.08 -28.40 -8.01
C LEU A 62 -14.62 -28.46 -7.95
N VAL A 63 -15.29 -27.32 -8.05
CA VAL A 63 -16.75 -27.22 -8.11
C VAL A 63 -17.16 -26.37 -9.31
N LEU A 64 -18.12 -26.86 -10.09
CA LEU A 64 -18.69 -26.19 -11.26
C LEU A 64 -20.17 -25.95 -11.04
N ALA A 65 -20.51 -24.70 -10.74
CA ALA A 65 -21.89 -24.32 -10.51
C ALA A 65 -22.64 -24.07 -11.84
N PRO A 66 -23.92 -24.48 -11.93
CA PRO A 66 -24.79 -24.18 -13.06
C PRO A 66 -24.88 -22.70 -13.44
N PRO A 67 -25.17 -22.39 -14.73
CA PRO A 67 -25.22 -21.01 -15.22
C PRO A 67 -26.36 -20.18 -14.60
N ASP A 68 -27.40 -20.83 -14.08
CA ASP A 68 -28.53 -20.23 -13.37
C ASP A 68 -28.22 -19.89 -11.90
N VAL A 69 -27.10 -20.35 -11.36
CA VAL A 69 -26.62 -19.91 -10.04
C VAL A 69 -26.02 -18.50 -10.18
N VAL A 70 -26.48 -17.58 -9.33
CA VAL A 70 -26.00 -16.19 -9.29
C VAL A 70 -24.51 -16.15 -8.96
N LYS A 71 -23.71 -15.53 -9.85
CA LYS A 71 -22.24 -15.46 -9.72
C LYS A 71 -21.78 -14.66 -8.50
N GLY A 72 -22.52 -13.61 -8.13
CA GLY A 72 -22.21 -12.76 -6.97
C GLY A 72 -22.13 -13.54 -5.67
N LEU A 73 -22.88 -14.64 -5.51
CA LEU A 73 -22.85 -15.46 -4.29
C LEU A 73 -21.45 -15.98 -3.95
N PHE A 74 -20.60 -16.21 -4.96
CA PHE A 74 -19.23 -16.69 -4.79
C PHE A 74 -18.25 -15.65 -4.24
N THR A 75 -18.64 -14.37 -4.23
CA THR A 75 -17.82 -13.24 -3.75
C THR A 75 -18.50 -12.45 -2.63
N GLU A 76 -19.82 -12.44 -2.56
CA GLU A 76 -20.63 -11.70 -1.57
C GLU A 76 -20.87 -12.48 -0.27
N VAL A 77 -21.06 -13.80 -0.35
CA VAL A 77 -21.53 -14.60 0.81
C VAL A 77 -20.61 -15.79 1.08
N LEU A 78 -20.22 -16.51 0.03
CA LEU A 78 -19.41 -17.74 0.17
C LEU A 78 -18.09 -17.53 0.91
N PRO A 79 -17.30 -16.45 0.67
CA PRO A 79 -16.01 -16.29 1.32
C PRO A 79 -16.12 -16.19 2.84
N ASP A 80 -17.09 -15.42 3.34
CA ASP A 80 -17.28 -15.19 4.77
C ASP A 80 -17.94 -16.39 5.46
N ALA A 81 -18.89 -17.06 4.79
CA ALA A 81 -19.44 -18.33 5.27
C ALA A 81 -18.35 -19.40 5.40
N LEU A 82 -17.48 -19.54 4.38
CA LEU A 82 -16.39 -20.51 4.40
C LEU A 82 -15.33 -20.16 5.45
N LEU A 83 -15.01 -18.87 5.61
CA LEU A 83 -14.10 -18.40 6.66
C LEU A 83 -14.60 -18.79 8.06
N ALA A 84 -15.89 -18.60 8.34
CA ALA A 84 -16.50 -18.96 9.62
C ALA A 84 -16.38 -20.47 9.89
N GLU A 85 -16.69 -21.31 8.90
CA GLU A 85 -16.57 -22.77 9.01
C GLU A 85 -15.13 -23.22 9.25
N VAL A 86 -14.17 -22.64 8.53
CA VAL A 86 -12.75 -22.97 8.71
C VAL A 86 -12.23 -22.53 10.09
N ARG A 87 -12.64 -21.36 10.58
CA ARG A 87 -12.32 -20.90 11.94
C ARG A 87 -12.92 -21.85 12.99
N GLY A 88 -14.17 -22.27 12.80
CA GLY A 88 -14.84 -23.25 13.65
C GLY A 88 -14.11 -24.59 13.68
N HIS A 89 -13.73 -25.13 12.51
CA HIS A 89 -12.96 -26.37 12.43
C HIS A 89 -11.60 -26.26 13.10
N ASN A 90 -10.89 -25.15 12.93
CA ASN A 90 -9.56 -24.95 13.49
C ASN A 90 -9.57 -24.73 15.02
N ALA A 91 -10.71 -24.32 15.59
CA ALA A 91 -10.83 -24.04 17.02
C ALA A 91 -10.56 -25.32 17.84
N GLY A 92 -9.63 -25.22 18.79
CA GLY A 92 -9.27 -26.34 19.68
C GLY A 92 -8.46 -27.47 19.03
N ARG A 93 -8.18 -27.42 17.72
CA ARG A 93 -7.38 -28.44 17.03
C ARG A 93 -5.87 -28.21 17.13
N GLY A 94 -5.12 -29.30 17.12
CA GLY A 94 -3.66 -29.30 17.02
C GLY A 94 -3.17 -28.85 15.64
N ALA A 95 -1.90 -28.45 15.53
CA ALA A 95 -1.34 -27.84 14.32
C ALA A 95 -1.48 -28.71 13.06
N GLY A 96 -1.40 -30.04 13.17
CA GLY A 96 -1.54 -30.97 12.05
C GLY A 96 -2.95 -31.01 11.44
N GLU A 97 -3.99 -30.83 12.26
CA GLU A 97 -5.40 -30.92 11.82
C GLU A 97 -6.00 -29.57 11.41
N ARG A 98 -5.28 -28.46 11.64
CA ARG A 98 -5.72 -27.13 11.21
C ARG A 98 -5.54 -26.98 9.70
N MET A 99 -6.51 -26.36 9.05
CA MET A 99 -6.47 -26.09 7.62
C MET A 99 -6.45 -24.60 7.31
N ARG A 100 -5.80 -24.26 6.20
CA ARG A 100 -5.81 -22.94 5.59
C ARG A 100 -6.12 -23.12 4.12
N LEU A 101 -7.05 -22.33 3.58
CA LEU A 101 -7.61 -22.52 2.25
C LEU A 101 -7.14 -21.42 1.30
N ARG A 102 -6.81 -21.84 0.07
CA ARG A 102 -6.80 -20.97 -1.10
C ARG A 102 -8.07 -21.26 -1.88
N VAL A 103 -8.77 -20.21 -2.30
CA VAL A 103 -10.03 -20.31 -3.05
C VAL A 103 -9.89 -19.48 -4.32
N ALA A 104 -10.09 -20.09 -5.48
CA ALA A 104 -10.05 -19.43 -6.77
C ALA A 104 -11.43 -19.46 -7.44
N VAL A 105 -11.88 -18.32 -7.94
CA VAL A 105 -13.15 -18.18 -8.68
C VAL A 105 -12.91 -17.62 -10.08
N HIS A 106 -13.53 -18.25 -11.06
CA HIS A 106 -13.58 -17.80 -12.44
C HIS A 106 -14.92 -18.22 -13.06
N ALA A 107 -15.20 -17.81 -14.29
CA ALA A 107 -16.33 -18.31 -15.05
C ALA A 107 -15.96 -18.45 -16.53
N GLY A 108 -16.52 -19.46 -17.18
CA GLY A 108 -16.28 -19.69 -18.59
C GLY A 108 -16.85 -21.01 -19.09
N GLU A 109 -16.58 -21.30 -20.36
CA GLU A 109 -17.06 -22.51 -21.03
C GLU A 109 -16.29 -23.75 -20.60
N VAL A 110 -17.02 -24.82 -20.30
CA VAL A 110 -16.48 -26.15 -20.01
C VAL A 110 -17.19 -27.22 -20.82
N ARG A 111 -16.51 -28.35 -21.04
CA ARG A 111 -17.06 -29.53 -21.71
C ARG A 111 -16.94 -30.74 -20.79
N PHE A 112 -18.01 -31.52 -20.74
CA PHE A 112 -18.05 -32.79 -20.02
C PHE A 112 -17.82 -33.95 -20.96
N ASP A 113 -17.02 -34.91 -20.51
CA ASP A 113 -16.80 -36.20 -21.17
C ASP A 113 -16.92 -37.35 -20.17
N ASP A 114 -16.56 -38.57 -20.58
CA ASP A 114 -16.66 -39.77 -19.73
C ASP A 114 -15.62 -39.79 -18.59
N HIS A 115 -14.65 -38.87 -18.60
CA HIS A 115 -13.56 -38.77 -17.63
C HIS A 115 -13.65 -37.53 -16.72
N GLY A 116 -14.70 -36.71 -16.88
CA GLY A 116 -14.96 -35.54 -16.04
C GLY A 116 -15.16 -34.29 -16.89
N VAL A 117 -14.37 -33.25 -16.60
CA VAL A 117 -14.49 -31.93 -17.22
C VAL A 117 -13.18 -31.43 -17.81
N VAL A 118 -13.27 -30.80 -18.98
CA VAL A 118 -12.15 -30.12 -19.65
C VAL A 118 -12.59 -28.71 -20.05
N GLY A 119 -11.71 -27.73 -19.84
CA GLY A 119 -11.96 -26.36 -20.28
C GLY A 119 -10.80 -25.43 -19.96
N VAL A 120 -10.60 -24.42 -20.81
CA VAL A 120 -9.60 -23.36 -20.57
C VAL A 120 -9.92 -22.62 -19.27
N ALA A 121 -11.21 -22.43 -18.96
CA ALA A 121 -11.66 -21.83 -17.71
C ALA A 121 -11.19 -22.63 -16.49
N VAL A 122 -11.32 -23.97 -16.50
CA VAL A 122 -10.84 -24.84 -15.41
C VAL A 122 -9.33 -24.71 -15.23
N ASN A 123 -8.58 -24.79 -16.34
CA ASN A 123 -7.13 -24.62 -16.30
C ASN A 123 -6.72 -23.25 -15.75
N HIS A 124 -7.40 -22.17 -16.18
CA HIS A 124 -7.15 -20.83 -15.70
C HIS A 124 -7.43 -20.70 -14.20
N THR A 125 -8.52 -21.27 -13.68
CA THR A 125 -8.82 -21.26 -12.24
C THR A 125 -7.72 -21.92 -11.42
N PHE A 126 -7.17 -23.06 -11.86
CA PHE A 126 -6.02 -23.67 -11.18
C PHE A 126 -4.75 -22.82 -11.28
N ARG A 127 -4.52 -22.13 -12.40
CA ARG A 127 -3.39 -21.19 -12.54
C ARG A 127 -3.49 -20.00 -11.58
N LEU A 128 -4.71 -19.48 -11.36
CA LEU A 128 -4.98 -18.46 -10.35
C LEU A 128 -4.66 -18.99 -8.94
N LEU A 129 -5.15 -20.19 -8.62
CA LEU A 129 -4.94 -20.84 -7.32
C LEU A 129 -3.46 -21.09 -7.01
N ASP A 130 -2.68 -21.41 -8.04
CA ASP A 130 -1.25 -21.67 -7.97
C ASP A 130 -0.38 -20.40 -8.00
N ALA A 131 -0.96 -19.24 -8.29
CA ALA A 131 -0.22 -18.00 -8.50
C ALA A 131 0.66 -17.64 -7.28
N PRO A 132 1.96 -17.35 -7.46
CA PRO A 132 2.85 -16.98 -6.35
C PRO A 132 2.32 -15.83 -5.48
N PRO A 133 1.72 -14.76 -6.03
CA PRO A 133 1.11 -13.70 -5.22
C PRO A 133 -0.04 -14.19 -4.31
N VAL A 134 -0.79 -15.21 -4.73
CA VAL A 134 -1.89 -15.79 -3.93
C VAL A 134 -1.33 -16.65 -2.81
N ARG A 135 -0.31 -17.47 -3.10
CA ARG A 135 0.42 -18.25 -2.09
C ARG A 135 1.05 -17.33 -1.04
N ALA A 136 1.68 -16.23 -1.49
CA ALA A 136 2.28 -15.23 -0.61
C ALA A 136 1.24 -14.50 0.24
N ALA A 137 0.08 -14.15 -0.33
CA ALA A 137 -1.00 -13.49 0.41
C ALA A 137 -1.51 -14.35 1.58
N LEU A 138 -1.71 -15.66 1.37
CA LEU A 138 -2.06 -16.56 2.47
C LEU A 138 -0.88 -16.70 3.45
N ALA A 139 0.35 -16.92 2.98
CA ALA A 139 1.50 -17.10 3.85
C ALA A 139 1.75 -15.91 4.79
N GLY A 140 1.53 -14.67 4.31
CA GLY A 140 1.71 -13.43 5.07
C GLY A 140 0.54 -13.00 5.94
N SER A 141 -0.57 -13.74 5.92
CA SER A 141 -1.79 -13.42 6.67
C SER A 141 -1.99 -14.40 7.84
N ALA A 142 -2.65 -13.94 8.91
CA ALA A 142 -3.11 -14.81 9.99
C ALA A 142 -4.46 -15.48 9.67
N ALA A 143 -5.20 -14.97 8.69
CA ALA A 143 -6.46 -15.55 8.24
C ALA A 143 -6.24 -16.96 7.65
N PRO A 144 -7.18 -17.89 7.88
CA PRO A 144 -7.10 -19.24 7.34
C PRO A 144 -7.67 -19.34 5.91
N LEU A 145 -7.94 -18.23 5.23
CA LEU A 145 -8.56 -18.24 3.91
C LEU A 145 -8.05 -17.06 3.07
N VAL A 146 -7.72 -17.33 1.81
CA VAL A 146 -7.52 -16.30 0.77
C VAL A 146 -8.42 -16.61 -0.43
N LEU A 147 -9.03 -15.56 -0.98
CA LEU A 147 -9.82 -15.60 -2.20
C LEU A 147 -9.04 -14.94 -3.34
N VAL A 148 -8.99 -15.61 -4.48
CA VAL A 148 -8.53 -15.03 -5.75
C VAL A 148 -9.62 -15.15 -6.79
N VAL A 149 -9.83 -14.09 -7.57
CA VAL A 149 -10.72 -14.11 -8.73
C VAL A 149 -9.96 -13.71 -9.99
N SER A 150 -10.38 -14.24 -11.14
CA SER A 150 -9.84 -13.80 -12.44
C SER A 150 -10.14 -12.34 -12.71
N ASP A 151 -9.36 -11.68 -13.56
CA ASP A 151 -9.59 -10.29 -14.01
C ASP A 151 -11.03 -10.06 -14.51
N TRP A 152 -11.52 -10.94 -15.38
CA TRP A 152 -12.90 -10.88 -15.90
C TRP A 152 -13.95 -10.97 -14.79
N PHE A 153 -13.80 -11.90 -13.85
CA PHE A 153 -14.76 -12.07 -12.76
C PHE A 153 -14.75 -10.88 -11.81
N HIS A 154 -13.59 -10.24 -11.63
CA HIS A 154 -13.53 -8.99 -10.87
C HIS A 154 -14.29 -7.87 -11.60
N ASP A 155 -13.94 -7.61 -12.86
CA ASP A 155 -14.49 -6.47 -13.59
C ASP A 155 -16.00 -6.62 -13.89
N GLU A 156 -16.48 -7.84 -14.14
CA GLU A 156 -17.86 -8.09 -14.54
C GLU A 156 -18.78 -8.49 -13.38
N VAL A 157 -18.25 -8.93 -12.23
CA VAL A 157 -19.06 -9.38 -11.09
C VAL A 157 -18.74 -8.58 -9.84
N VAL A 158 -17.49 -8.60 -9.38
CA VAL A 158 -17.10 -7.98 -8.09
C VAL A 158 -17.35 -6.47 -8.13
N ARG A 159 -16.80 -5.76 -9.13
CA ARG A 159 -16.87 -4.30 -9.25
C ARG A 159 -18.29 -3.75 -9.19
N HIS A 160 -19.28 -4.53 -9.60
CA HIS A 160 -20.68 -4.13 -9.70
C HIS A 160 -21.51 -4.48 -8.46
N SER A 161 -20.91 -5.07 -7.43
CA SER A 161 -21.58 -5.46 -6.20
C SER A 161 -20.84 -4.92 -4.97
N PRO A 162 -21.38 -3.89 -4.27
CA PRO A 162 -20.80 -3.41 -3.02
C PRO A 162 -20.67 -4.50 -1.95
N ALA A 163 -21.59 -5.49 -1.96
CA ALA A 163 -21.54 -6.63 -1.06
C ALA A 163 -20.35 -7.57 -1.30
N SER A 164 -19.72 -7.49 -2.48
CA SER A 164 -18.46 -8.22 -2.74
C SER A 164 -17.22 -7.52 -2.16
N GLU A 165 -17.36 -6.31 -1.61
CA GLU A 165 -16.25 -5.47 -1.13
C GLU A 165 -15.15 -5.27 -2.19
N PRO A 166 -15.42 -4.59 -3.32
CA PRO A 166 -14.45 -4.45 -4.41
C PRO A 166 -13.12 -3.84 -3.96
N ASP A 167 -13.18 -2.88 -3.05
CA ASP A 167 -12.02 -2.17 -2.51
C ASP A 167 -11.13 -3.06 -1.63
N ALA A 168 -11.62 -4.23 -1.21
CA ALA A 168 -10.85 -5.21 -0.45
C ALA A 168 -10.00 -6.13 -1.35
N PHE A 169 -10.17 -6.07 -2.68
CA PHE A 169 -9.39 -6.84 -3.64
C PHE A 169 -8.14 -6.08 -4.09
N ARG A 170 -6.98 -6.75 -4.03
CA ARG A 170 -5.72 -6.26 -4.59
C ARG A 170 -5.45 -6.87 -5.95
N ARG A 171 -5.19 -6.02 -6.95
CA ARG A 171 -4.76 -6.46 -8.28
C ARG A 171 -3.32 -7.00 -8.22
N VAL A 172 -3.11 -8.18 -8.78
CA VAL A 172 -1.78 -8.83 -8.87
C VAL A 172 -1.54 -9.33 -10.29
N ARG A 173 -0.30 -9.21 -10.77
CA ARG A 173 0.15 -9.90 -11.98
C ARG A 173 0.76 -11.23 -11.59
N PHE A 174 0.52 -12.26 -12.39
CA PHE A 174 1.10 -13.58 -12.15
C PHE A 174 1.55 -14.23 -13.45
N THR A 175 2.53 -15.12 -13.32
CA THR A 175 2.95 -16.06 -14.35
C THR A 175 3.03 -17.44 -13.72
N VAL A 176 2.28 -18.41 -14.25
CA VAL A 176 2.28 -19.81 -13.82
C VAL A 176 2.28 -20.69 -15.06
N LYS A 177 3.31 -21.53 -15.21
CA LYS A 177 3.58 -22.29 -16.45
C LYS A 177 3.57 -21.33 -17.67
N GLU A 178 2.78 -21.61 -18.68
CA GLU A 178 2.64 -20.80 -19.90
C GLU A 178 1.55 -19.71 -19.77
N THR A 179 0.95 -19.53 -18.59
CA THR A 179 -0.13 -18.56 -18.36
C THR A 179 0.39 -17.34 -17.64
N THR A 180 0.36 -16.18 -18.30
CA THR A 180 0.56 -14.86 -17.68
C THR A 180 -0.75 -14.08 -17.70
N GLY A 181 -1.07 -13.39 -16.62
CA GLY A 181 -2.29 -12.61 -16.53
C GLY A 181 -2.41 -11.77 -15.27
N THR A 182 -3.60 -11.22 -15.10
CA THR A 182 -4.01 -10.41 -13.94
C THR A 182 -5.01 -11.21 -13.10
N ALA A 183 -4.90 -11.09 -11.79
CA ALA A 183 -5.83 -11.64 -10.83
C ALA A 183 -6.11 -10.62 -9.73
N TRP A 184 -7.17 -10.86 -8.96
CA TRP A 184 -7.57 -10.00 -7.85
C TRP A 184 -7.67 -10.83 -6.58
N VAL A 185 -6.97 -10.42 -5.53
CA VAL A 185 -6.80 -11.19 -4.29
C VAL A 185 -7.42 -10.45 -3.11
N ARG A 186 -8.30 -11.12 -2.37
CA ARG A 186 -8.91 -10.65 -1.11
C ARG A 186 -8.58 -11.64 0.01
N VAL A 187 -8.34 -11.15 1.21
CA VAL A 187 -8.20 -11.97 2.42
C VAL A 187 -9.42 -11.69 3.31
N PRO A 188 -10.46 -12.54 3.29
CA PRO A 188 -11.70 -12.27 4.03
C PRO A 188 -11.47 -12.16 5.53
N GLY A 189 -12.16 -11.21 6.17
CA GLY A 189 -12.04 -10.93 7.60
C GLY A 189 -10.75 -10.21 8.02
N GLU A 190 -9.87 -9.87 7.08
CA GLU A 190 -8.91 -8.79 7.25
C GLU A 190 -9.47 -7.57 6.52
N PRO A 191 -9.33 -6.33 7.06
CA PRO A 191 -9.52 -5.17 6.21
C PRO A 191 -8.62 -5.40 4.99
N GLY A 192 -9.17 -5.17 3.79
CA GLY A 192 -8.36 -5.28 2.58
C GLY A 192 -7.02 -4.59 2.78
N PRO A 193 -5.94 -5.00 2.08
CA PRO A 193 -4.78 -4.12 2.00
C PRO A 193 -5.33 -2.74 1.68
N PRO A 194 -4.83 -1.66 2.32
CA PRO A 194 -5.33 -0.32 2.02
C PRO A 194 -5.46 -0.26 0.52
N VAL A 195 -6.70 -0.04 0.03
CA VAL A 195 -7.05 0.11 -1.40
C VAL A 195 -5.82 0.71 -2.04
N ASP A 196 -5.27 0.19 -3.15
CA ASP A 196 -4.14 0.83 -3.84
C ASP A 196 -4.42 2.33 -3.92
N GLY A 197 -3.93 3.03 -2.93
CA GLY A 197 -4.59 4.19 -2.37
C GLY A 197 -3.50 5.17 -2.51
N ALA A 198 -3.43 5.68 -3.73
CA ALA A 198 -2.35 6.44 -4.31
C ALA A 198 -1.22 6.63 -3.32
N VAL A 199 -0.20 5.75 -3.36
CA VAL A 199 1.10 5.93 -2.71
C VAL A 199 1.30 7.43 -2.51
N PRO A 200 1.22 7.99 -1.29
CA PRO A 200 0.96 9.41 -1.13
C PRO A 200 1.95 10.21 -1.97
N ARG A 201 1.46 11.07 -2.87
CA ARG A 201 2.29 11.94 -3.72
C ARG A 201 2.00 13.39 -3.34
N GLN A 202 2.28 13.75 -2.09
CA GLN A 202 1.83 15.03 -1.52
C GLN A 202 2.78 16.20 -1.76
N LEU A 203 3.95 15.97 -2.38
CA LEU A 203 4.90 17.05 -2.63
C LEU A 203 4.25 18.16 -3.46
N PRO A 204 4.23 19.42 -2.97
CA PRO A 204 3.83 20.56 -3.77
C PRO A 204 4.68 20.67 -5.03
N ALA A 205 4.16 21.32 -6.06
CA ALA A 205 4.94 21.62 -7.26
C ALA A 205 6.25 22.34 -6.89
N HIS A 206 7.38 21.85 -7.40
CA HIS A 206 8.65 22.56 -7.26
C HIS A 206 8.72 23.72 -8.26
N SER A 207 9.54 24.73 -7.95
CA SER A 207 9.86 25.78 -8.93
C SER A 207 10.69 25.17 -10.07
N PRO A 208 10.28 25.28 -11.34
CA PRO A 208 11.07 24.79 -12.47
C PRO A 208 12.36 25.60 -12.68
N GLN A 209 12.50 26.74 -12.00
CA GLN A 209 13.67 27.60 -12.02
C GLN A 209 14.37 27.53 -10.66
N PHE A 210 15.13 26.46 -10.42
CA PHE A 210 16.00 26.30 -9.26
C PHE A 210 17.47 26.42 -9.71
N SER A 211 18.27 27.18 -8.98
CA SER A 211 19.70 27.38 -9.29
C SER A 211 20.53 27.56 -8.03
N GLY A 212 21.81 27.23 -8.16
CA GLY A 212 22.74 27.23 -7.03
C GLY A 212 22.47 26.07 -6.08
N ARG A 213 23.05 26.14 -4.88
CA ARG A 213 22.82 25.20 -3.77
C ARG A 213 23.24 23.74 -4.01
N HIS A 214 24.19 23.51 -4.90
CA HIS A 214 24.70 22.16 -5.18
C HIS A 214 25.37 21.55 -3.94
N ALA A 215 26.15 22.34 -3.20
CA ALA A 215 26.81 21.89 -1.99
C ALA A 215 25.81 21.45 -0.91
N GLU A 216 24.72 22.20 -0.73
CA GLU A 216 23.66 21.85 0.22
C GLU A 216 22.84 20.65 -0.25
N LEU A 217 22.59 20.50 -1.55
CA LEU A 217 21.95 19.30 -2.11
C LEU A 217 22.81 18.04 -1.90
N ASP A 218 24.11 18.14 -2.16
CA ASP A 218 25.05 17.03 -1.95
C ASP A 218 25.16 16.69 -0.46
N ALA A 219 25.13 17.71 0.42
CA ALA A 219 25.08 17.50 1.86
C ALA A 219 23.79 16.79 2.30
N LEU A 220 22.64 17.11 1.70
CA LEU A 220 21.38 16.41 1.97
C LEU A 220 21.43 14.95 1.52
N ASP A 221 21.98 14.67 0.34
CA ASP A 221 22.16 13.30 -0.16
C ASP A 221 23.02 12.47 0.84
N VAL A 222 24.16 13.00 1.29
CA VAL A 222 25.05 12.31 2.25
C VAL A 222 24.38 12.14 3.62
N LEU A 223 23.80 13.20 4.18
CA LEU A 223 23.24 13.15 5.54
C LEU A 223 22.03 12.22 5.62
N LEU A 224 21.18 12.19 4.59
CA LEU A 224 19.98 11.35 4.60
C LEU A 224 20.26 9.90 4.21
N ASP A 225 21.46 9.55 3.77
CA ASP A 225 21.88 8.15 3.74
C ASP A 225 22.09 7.60 5.17
N ASP A 226 22.79 8.38 6.01
CA ASP A 226 23.23 7.95 7.35
C ASP A 226 22.25 8.27 8.48
N THR A 227 21.43 9.30 8.34
CA THR A 227 20.59 9.83 9.42
C THR A 227 19.12 9.92 9.01
N PRO A 228 18.17 9.65 9.92
CA PRO A 228 16.75 9.61 9.55
C PRO A 228 16.13 11.01 9.38
N THR A 229 16.71 12.05 9.98
CA THR A 229 16.12 13.39 10.03
C THR A 229 17.17 14.47 9.79
N VAL A 230 16.90 15.38 8.86
CA VAL A 230 17.68 16.59 8.62
C VAL A 230 16.81 17.84 8.79
N VAL A 231 17.39 18.88 9.39
CA VAL A 231 16.78 20.20 9.57
C VAL A 231 17.52 21.21 8.71
N ILE A 232 16.82 21.85 7.79
CA ILE A 232 17.33 22.98 7.01
C ILE A 232 16.92 24.27 7.74
N ASP A 233 17.88 24.96 8.33
CA ASP A 233 17.67 26.23 9.05
C ASP A 233 18.18 27.43 8.24
N GLY A 234 17.77 28.65 8.62
CA GLY A 234 18.22 29.88 7.95
C GLY A 234 17.17 30.98 7.92
N MET A 235 17.56 32.17 7.45
CA MET A 235 16.69 33.35 7.50
C MET A 235 15.43 33.23 6.62
N ALA A 236 14.46 34.12 6.84
CA ALA A 236 13.25 34.19 6.01
C ALA A 236 13.62 34.50 4.54
N GLY A 237 12.94 33.86 3.59
CA GLY A 237 13.14 34.13 2.16
C GLY A 237 14.41 33.52 1.53
N VAL A 238 15.32 32.92 2.30
CA VAL A 238 16.60 32.36 1.80
C VAL A 238 16.46 31.13 0.90
N GLY A 239 15.26 30.54 0.81
CA GLY A 239 14.97 29.44 -0.11
C GLY A 239 14.90 28.04 0.51
N LYS A 240 14.80 27.90 1.84
CA LYS A 240 14.75 26.58 2.53
C LYS A 240 13.69 25.64 1.97
N THR A 241 12.45 26.11 1.82
CA THR A 241 11.34 25.34 1.25
C THR A 241 11.64 24.94 -0.20
N ALA A 242 12.24 25.83 -0.98
CA ALA A 242 12.60 25.54 -2.36
C ALA A 242 13.69 24.46 -2.44
N LEU A 243 14.72 24.53 -1.58
CA LEU A 243 15.77 23.51 -1.47
C LEU A 243 15.19 22.14 -1.05
N ALA A 244 14.39 22.12 0.02
CA ALA A 244 13.77 20.89 0.52
C ALA A 244 12.88 20.21 -0.54
N LEU A 245 12.02 20.99 -1.20
CA LEU A 245 11.17 20.45 -2.26
C LEU A 245 11.96 20.03 -3.49
N HIS A 246 12.97 20.80 -3.91
CA HIS A 246 13.82 20.42 -5.04
C HIS A 246 14.54 19.09 -4.79
N TRP A 247 15.14 18.93 -3.60
CA TRP A 247 15.74 17.67 -3.17
C TRP A 247 14.72 16.54 -3.11
N ALA A 248 13.55 16.78 -2.52
CA ALA A 248 12.49 15.79 -2.38
C ALA A 248 11.97 15.28 -3.73
N HIS A 249 11.80 16.17 -4.72
CA HIS A 249 11.40 15.77 -6.08
C HIS A 249 12.50 14.96 -6.78
N ARG A 250 13.77 15.36 -6.64
CA ARG A 250 14.91 14.64 -7.22
C ARG A 250 15.06 13.22 -6.64
N ASN A 251 14.78 13.04 -5.36
CA ASN A 251 14.96 11.77 -4.65
C ASN A 251 13.66 10.96 -4.46
N ALA A 252 12.53 11.40 -5.02
CA ALA A 252 11.22 10.77 -4.80
C ALA A 252 11.17 9.27 -5.16
N ASP A 253 11.92 8.84 -6.19
CA ASP A 253 11.96 7.45 -6.63
C ASP A 253 12.65 6.50 -5.62
N GLY A 254 13.47 7.04 -4.73
CA GLY A 254 14.06 6.29 -3.61
C GLY A 254 13.06 5.88 -2.52
N PHE A 255 11.85 6.46 -2.56
CA PHE A 255 10.80 6.28 -1.56
C PHE A 255 9.54 5.66 -2.21
N PRO A 256 9.56 4.35 -2.49
CA PRO A 256 8.50 3.66 -3.23
C PRO A 256 7.16 3.65 -2.48
N ASP A 257 7.18 3.81 -1.15
CA ASP A 257 5.98 3.83 -0.32
C ASP A 257 5.36 5.23 -0.20
N GLY A 258 5.98 6.25 -0.79
CA GLY A 258 5.39 7.57 -1.02
C GLY A 258 6.07 8.73 -0.30
N GLN A 259 5.47 9.90 -0.48
CA GLN A 259 5.89 11.19 0.05
C GLN A 259 4.74 11.87 0.79
N LEU A 260 4.98 12.21 2.06
CA LEU A 260 4.10 13.02 2.88
C LEU A 260 4.65 14.45 2.97
N TYR A 261 3.77 15.43 2.89
CA TYR A 261 4.14 16.85 3.02
C TYR A 261 3.14 17.56 3.92
N VAL A 262 3.66 18.40 4.81
CA VAL A 262 2.85 19.35 5.57
C VAL A 262 3.59 20.67 5.73
N ASN A 263 2.86 21.77 5.56
CA ASN A 263 3.31 23.09 5.99
C ASN A 263 2.80 23.33 7.42
N LEU A 264 3.74 23.39 8.37
CA LEU A 264 3.47 23.56 9.80
C LEU A 264 3.14 25.00 10.19
N ARG A 265 3.26 25.96 9.26
CA ARG A 265 2.87 27.37 9.42
C ARG A 265 3.52 28.04 10.64
N GLY A 266 4.73 27.60 11.00
CA GLY A 266 5.41 28.00 12.22
C GLY A 266 5.70 29.49 12.30
N VAL A 267 5.97 30.12 11.15
CA VAL A 267 6.05 31.59 11.06
C VAL A 267 5.21 32.08 9.87
N ASP A 268 3.92 32.25 10.12
CA ASP A 268 2.94 32.82 9.19
C ASP A 268 2.29 34.08 9.81
N PRO A 269 2.29 35.24 9.13
CA PRO A 269 1.73 36.48 9.68
C PRO A 269 0.19 36.53 9.68
N ILE A 270 -0.47 35.61 9.00
CA ILE A 270 -1.92 35.59 8.77
C ILE A 270 -2.58 34.44 9.55
N SER A 271 -1.92 33.29 9.62
CA SER A 271 -2.47 32.06 10.21
C SER A 271 -1.69 31.62 11.45
N ALA A 272 -2.40 31.04 12.42
CA ALA A 272 -1.75 30.37 13.54
C ALA A 272 -0.93 29.14 13.06
N PRO A 273 0.16 28.78 13.76
CA PRO A 273 0.88 27.55 13.51
C PRO A 273 -0.03 26.33 13.56
N LEU A 274 0.23 25.34 12.69
CA LEU A 274 -0.57 24.13 12.62
C LEU A 274 -0.42 23.31 13.91
N LEU A 275 -1.54 22.84 14.46
CA LEU A 275 -1.50 22.01 15.66
C LEU A 275 -0.91 20.63 15.32
N PRO A 276 -0.05 20.03 16.18
CA PRO A 276 0.57 18.74 15.88
C PRO A 276 -0.46 17.62 15.64
N ALA A 277 -1.58 17.64 16.37
CA ALA A 277 -2.67 16.67 16.18
C ALA A 277 -3.34 16.79 14.80
N GLU A 278 -3.47 18.01 14.28
CA GLU A 278 -4.01 18.22 12.93
C GLU A 278 -3.04 17.72 11.86
N ALA A 279 -1.74 17.96 12.03
CA ALA A 279 -0.70 17.47 11.13
C ALA A 279 -0.65 15.92 11.11
N VAL A 280 -0.63 15.28 12.29
CA VAL A 280 -0.60 13.81 12.39
C VAL A 280 -1.88 13.22 11.82
N ARG A 281 -3.06 13.81 12.11
CA ARG A 281 -4.33 13.37 11.53
C ARG A 281 -4.28 13.44 10.00
N GLY A 282 -3.78 14.53 9.42
CA GLY A 282 -3.63 14.66 7.97
C GLY A 282 -2.73 13.57 7.35
N PHE A 283 -1.66 13.17 8.05
CA PHE A 283 -0.82 12.04 7.63
C PHE A 283 -1.55 10.70 7.75
N LEU A 284 -2.29 10.47 8.84
CA LEU A 284 -3.08 9.25 9.01
C LEU A 284 -4.17 9.10 7.94
N ASP A 285 -4.86 10.20 7.61
CA ASP A 285 -5.83 10.26 6.52
C ASP A 285 -5.16 9.90 5.19
N ALA A 286 -3.99 10.49 4.89
CA ALA A 286 -3.21 10.20 3.68
C ALA A 286 -2.72 8.76 3.59
N LEU A 287 -2.46 8.12 4.74
CA LEU A 287 -2.05 6.72 4.84
C LEU A 287 -3.25 5.75 4.79
N GLY A 288 -4.46 6.26 4.56
CA GLY A 288 -5.69 5.49 4.41
C GLY A 288 -6.28 4.99 5.73
N VAL A 289 -5.96 5.64 6.85
CA VAL A 289 -6.60 5.30 8.14
C VAL A 289 -8.03 5.86 8.14
N PRO A 290 -9.06 5.01 8.37
CA PRO A 290 -10.44 5.49 8.43
C PRO A 290 -10.61 6.55 9.52
N PRO A 291 -11.35 7.64 9.28
CA PRO A 291 -11.51 8.73 10.25
C PRO A 291 -11.97 8.28 11.64
N ASP A 292 -12.87 7.28 11.71
CA ASP A 292 -13.40 6.73 12.95
C ASP A 292 -12.39 5.88 13.74
N SER A 293 -11.29 5.47 13.09
CA SER A 293 -10.18 4.73 13.71
C SER A 293 -9.06 5.63 14.20
N ILE A 294 -9.11 6.94 13.93
CA ILE A 294 -8.10 7.90 14.36
C ILE A 294 -8.39 8.33 15.80
N PRO A 295 -7.49 8.04 16.77
CA PRO A 295 -7.68 8.45 18.16
C PRO A 295 -7.86 9.96 18.30
N VAL A 296 -8.53 10.41 19.36
CA VAL A 296 -8.68 11.85 19.65
C VAL A 296 -7.40 12.44 20.24
N ASP A 297 -6.71 11.66 21.07
CA ASP A 297 -5.48 12.06 21.76
C ASP A 297 -4.26 12.05 20.82
N LEU A 298 -3.42 13.08 20.91
CA LEU A 298 -2.22 13.25 20.08
C LEU A 298 -1.20 12.13 20.29
N HIS A 299 -0.99 11.68 21.53
CA HIS A 299 0.01 10.64 21.79
C HIS A 299 -0.41 9.32 21.13
N ALA A 300 -1.69 8.97 21.23
CA ALA A 300 -2.27 7.82 20.55
C ALA A 300 -2.23 7.96 19.01
N GLN A 301 -2.52 9.16 18.46
CA GLN A 301 -2.36 9.43 17.03
C GLN A 301 -0.92 9.23 16.56
N ALA A 302 0.06 9.79 17.27
CA ALA A 302 1.48 9.65 16.94
C ALA A 302 1.95 8.20 17.02
N ALA A 303 1.46 7.43 18.00
CA ALA A 303 1.75 5.99 18.10
C ALA A 303 1.16 5.19 16.92
N LEU A 304 -0.06 5.50 16.51
CA LEU A 304 -0.68 4.91 15.32
C LEU A 304 0.10 5.28 14.06
N TYR A 305 0.48 6.55 13.91
CA TYR A 305 1.28 7.04 12.79
C TYR A 305 2.61 6.30 12.68
N ARG A 306 3.38 6.23 13.78
CA ARG A 306 4.64 5.45 13.82
C ARG A 306 4.43 3.99 13.44
N SER A 307 3.33 3.37 13.88
CA SER A 307 2.99 1.99 13.50
C SER A 307 2.71 1.84 12.00
N ARG A 308 2.11 2.85 11.36
CA ARG A 308 1.81 2.84 9.91
C ARG A 308 3.05 3.03 9.04
N VAL A 309 4.06 3.77 9.51
CA VAL A 309 5.30 4.05 8.76
C VAL A 309 6.49 3.17 9.16
N ALA A 310 6.33 2.29 10.17
CA ALA A 310 7.43 1.50 10.73
C ALA A 310 8.22 0.68 9.70
N THR A 311 7.53 0.08 8.72
CA THR A 311 8.14 -0.77 7.70
C THR A 311 8.15 -0.15 6.30
N ARG A 312 7.71 1.11 6.18
CA ARG A 312 7.60 1.82 4.90
C ARG A 312 8.80 2.73 4.68
N ARG A 313 9.31 2.74 3.46
CA ARG A 313 10.35 3.67 3.01
C ARG A 313 9.70 4.90 2.39
N MET A 314 9.38 5.87 3.25
CA MET A 314 8.71 7.12 2.87
C MET A 314 9.63 8.32 3.02
N LEU A 315 9.35 9.37 2.24
CA LEU A 315 9.90 10.69 2.47
C LEU A 315 8.87 11.58 3.15
N ILE A 316 9.23 12.22 4.25
CA ILE A 316 8.37 13.10 5.03
C ILE A 316 8.98 14.51 5.00
N VAL A 317 8.25 15.48 4.47
CA VAL A 317 8.70 16.88 4.42
C VAL A 317 7.86 17.71 5.38
N LEU A 318 8.51 18.25 6.40
CA LEU A 318 7.92 19.08 7.45
C LEU A 318 8.36 20.53 7.23
N ASP A 319 7.56 21.28 6.48
CA ASP A 319 7.93 22.61 6.02
C ASP A 319 7.47 23.70 7.00
N ASN A 320 8.33 24.69 7.25
CA ASN A 320 8.07 25.85 8.08
C ASN A 320 7.70 25.49 9.53
N ALA A 321 8.50 24.66 10.20
CA ALA A 321 8.34 24.36 11.62
C ALA A 321 8.68 25.57 12.51
N ALA A 322 7.85 25.84 13.54
CA ALA A 322 8.15 26.85 14.55
C ALA A 322 9.18 26.34 15.56
N ASP A 323 8.97 25.13 16.05
CA ASP A 323 9.73 24.54 17.15
C ASP A 323 9.79 23.01 17.03
N ALA A 324 10.53 22.40 17.96
CA ALA A 324 10.68 20.95 18.01
C ALA A 324 9.42 20.21 18.47
N GLU A 325 8.55 20.85 19.25
CA GLU A 325 7.32 20.22 19.76
C GLU A 325 6.32 19.99 18.64
N GLN A 326 6.30 20.86 17.62
CA GLN A 326 5.54 20.63 16.39
C GLN A 326 6.03 19.43 15.58
N VAL A 327 7.34 19.17 15.61
CA VAL A 327 7.98 18.17 14.76
C VAL A 327 7.95 16.77 15.38
N ARG A 328 8.23 16.65 16.70
CA ARG A 328 8.38 15.35 17.39
C ARG A 328 7.25 14.34 17.11
N PRO A 329 5.96 14.70 17.13
CA PRO A 329 4.87 13.74 16.88
C PRO A 329 4.82 13.20 15.44
N LEU A 330 5.47 13.89 14.50
CA LEU A 330 5.52 13.58 13.07
C LEU A 330 6.76 12.78 12.67
N LEU A 331 7.67 12.52 13.62
CA LEU A 331 8.84 11.69 13.39
C LEU A 331 8.47 10.20 13.37
N PRO A 332 9.00 9.41 12.42
CA PRO A 332 8.94 7.95 12.45
C PRO A 332 9.59 7.36 13.71
N GLY A 333 9.34 6.07 13.96
CA GLY A 333 10.11 5.33 14.98
C GLY A 333 11.57 5.12 14.56
N GLY A 334 12.47 4.91 15.53
CA GLY A 334 13.93 4.87 15.30
C GLY A 334 14.42 3.88 14.27
N ASP A 335 13.78 2.71 14.13
CA ASP A 335 14.16 1.68 13.15
C ASP A 335 13.48 1.85 11.77
N SER A 336 12.71 2.93 11.56
CA SER A 336 12.00 3.16 10.31
C SER A 336 12.98 3.43 9.15
N PRO A 337 12.76 2.84 7.96
CA PRO A 337 13.54 3.17 6.78
C PRO A 337 13.13 4.50 6.13
N SER A 338 12.20 5.26 6.73
CA SER A 338 11.77 6.57 6.24
C SER A 338 12.81 7.66 6.51
N ARG A 339 12.70 8.77 5.77
CA ARG A 339 13.55 9.96 5.92
C ARG A 339 12.70 11.20 6.10
N VAL A 340 13.17 12.11 6.95
CA VAL A 340 12.47 13.35 7.31
C VAL A 340 13.33 14.55 6.95
N VAL A 341 12.76 15.48 6.19
CA VAL A 341 13.36 16.79 5.89
C VAL A 341 12.51 17.87 6.53
N VAL A 342 13.08 18.61 7.46
CA VAL A 342 12.42 19.70 8.17
C VAL A 342 12.97 21.03 7.66
N THR A 343 12.11 22.02 7.44
CA THR A 343 12.58 23.41 7.25
C THR A 343 12.13 24.28 8.41
N SER A 344 13.02 25.12 8.93
CA SER A 344 12.69 26.06 10.02
C SER A 344 13.53 27.33 9.93
N ARG A 345 13.10 28.40 10.61
CA ARG A 345 13.94 29.59 10.80
C ARG A 345 14.93 29.38 11.95
N ASP A 346 14.55 28.57 12.92
CA ASP A 346 15.38 28.22 14.07
C ASP A 346 16.11 26.91 13.81
N ARG A 347 17.24 26.70 14.49
CA ARG A 347 18.06 25.48 14.36
C ARG A 347 17.42 24.23 14.94
N LEU A 348 16.31 24.38 15.66
CA LEU A 348 15.62 23.29 16.36
C LEU A 348 16.59 22.42 17.18
N THR A 349 17.47 23.05 17.95
CA THR A 349 18.62 22.39 18.61
C THR A 349 18.22 21.18 19.44
N SER A 350 17.04 21.17 20.05
CA SER A 350 16.53 20.02 20.80
C SER A 350 16.29 18.78 19.93
N LEU A 351 15.89 18.93 18.65
CA LEU A 351 15.80 17.79 17.73
C LEU A 351 17.18 17.21 17.40
N VAL A 352 18.19 18.07 17.31
CA VAL A 352 19.58 17.65 17.07
C VAL A 352 20.12 16.87 18.26
N THR A 353 19.87 17.37 19.48
CA THR A 353 20.43 16.77 20.70
C THR A 353 19.67 15.54 21.19
N GLU A 354 18.35 15.50 21.02
CA GLU A 354 17.50 14.43 21.58
C GLU A 354 17.17 13.36 20.53
N GLU A 355 16.90 13.76 19.28
CA GLU A 355 16.37 12.88 18.23
C GLU A 355 17.37 12.57 17.11
N GLY A 356 18.64 12.96 17.29
CA GLY A 356 19.73 12.69 16.36
C GLY A 356 19.61 13.40 15.00
N ALA A 357 18.80 14.47 14.92
CA ALA A 357 18.65 15.23 13.68
C ALA A 357 19.96 15.96 13.33
N HIS A 358 20.23 16.17 12.04
CA HIS A 358 21.38 16.95 11.58
C HIS A 358 20.93 18.29 11.01
N ALA A 359 21.58 19.39 11.41
CA ALA A 359 21.27 20.72 10.91
C ALA A 359 22.11 21.08 9.69
N VAL A 360 21.46 21.61 8.65
CA VAL A 360 22.06 22.16 7.42
C VAL A 360 21.71 23.63 7.35
N PRO A 361 22.62 24.54 7.76
CA PRO A 361 22.36 25.97 7.74
C PRO A 361 22.38 26.50 6.31
N LEU A 362 21.30 27.14 5.88
CA LEU A 362 21.18 27.76 4.56
C LEU A 362 21.50 29.26 4.66
N ALA A 363 22.69 29.63 4.19
CA ALA A 363 23.16 31.02 4.15
C ALA A 363 22.52 31.82 3.01
N VAL A 364 22.60 33.15 3.06
CA VAL A 364 22.22 34.02 1.93
C VAL A 364 23.03 33.62 0.69
N PRO A 365 22.42 33.53 -0.51
CA PRO A 365 23.17 33.24 -1.73
C PRO A 365 24.30 34.25 -1.92
N ASP A 366 25.43 33.80 -2.44
CA ASP A 366 26.48 34.73 -2.85
C ASP A 366 26.05 35.53 -4.10
N GLY A 367 26.88 36.51 -4.49
CA GLY A 367 26.58 37.38 -5.62
C GLY A 367 26.40 36.62 -6.94
N GLU A 368 27.22 35.59 -7.19
CA GLU A 368 27.13 34.80 -8.42
C GLU A 368 25.86 33.94 -8.45
N GLU A 369 25.51 33.31 -7.33
CA GLU A 369 24.26 32.54 -7.20
C GLU A 369 23.01 33.44 -7.35
N ALA A 370 23.04 34.64 -6.75
CA ALA A 370 21.97 35.61 -6.85
C ALA A 370 21.80 36.16 -8.28
N GLU A 371 22.90 36.45 -8.98
CA GLU A 371 22.89 36.84 -10.39
C GLU A 371 22.34 35.71 -11.28
N ALA A 372 22.76 34.46 -11.05
CA ALA A 372 22.28 33.30 -11.80
C ALA A 372 20.77 33.06 -11.61
N LEU A 373 20.27 33.20 -10.37
CA LEU A 373 18.84 33.12 -10.06
C LEU A 373 18.06 34.22 -10.79
N LEU A 374 18.57 35.45 -10.79
CA LEU A 374 17.93 36.58 -11.47
C LEU A 374 17.92 36.38 -12.99
N ALA A 375 19.01 35.85 -13.55
CA ALA A 375 19.11 35.55 -14.98
C ALA A 375 18.11 34.47 -15.43
N LEU A 376 17.86 33.45 -14.62
CA LEU A 376 16.82 32.45 -14.88
C LEU A 376 15.41 33.04 -14.84
N ARG A 377 15.17 33.97 -13.91
CA ARG A 377 13.87 34.65 -13.73
C ARG A 377 13.56 35.63 -14.87
N LEU A 378 14.56 36.41 -15.29
CA LEU A 378 14.43 37.45 -16.34
C LEU A 378 14.62 36.89 -17.76
N GLY A 379 15.18 35.69 -17.89
CA GLY A 379 15.58 35.05 -19.14
C GLY A 379 17.00 35.44 -19.54
N GLY A 380 17.82 34.43 -19.89
CA GLY A 380 19.26 34.59 -20.11
C GLY A 380 19.65 35.64 -21.16
N ARG A 381 18.83 35.85 -22.20
CA ARG A 381 19.07 36.91 -23.20
C ARG A 381 18.98 38.32 -22.62
N ARG A 382 18.07 38.57 -21.68
CA ARG A 382 17.86 39.89 -21.08
C ARG A 382 18.91 40.18 -20.02
N ALA A 383 19.25 39.19 -19.21
CA ALA A 383 20.31 39.30 -18.22
C ALA A 383 21.69 39.51 -18.87
N ALA A 384 21.97 38.80 -19.97
CA ALA A 384 23.23 38.98 -20.72
C ALA A 384 23.31 40.32 -21.47
N ALA A 385 22.16 40.92 -21.82
CA ALA A 385 22.13 42.23 -22.48
C ALA A 385 22.43 43.39 -21.51
N GLU A 386 22.14 43.23 -20.21
CA GLU A 386 22.30 44.27 -19.19
C GLU A 386 22.97 43.74 -17.90
N PRO A 387 24.23 43.25 -17.95
CA PRO A 387 24.88 42.60 -16.81
C PRO A 387 25.13 43.54 -15.62
N GLU A 388 25.44 44.81 -15.89
CA GLU A 388 25.61 45.84 -14.86
C GLU A 388 24.30 46.10 -14.08
N ALA A 389 23.15 46.09 -14.76
CA ALA A 389 21.85 46.29 -14.11
C ALA A 389 21.45 45.08 -13.25
N VAL A 390 21.81 43.87 -13.69
CA VAL A 390 21.62 42.63 -12.92
C VAL A 390 22.45 42.66 -11.63
N ARG A 391 23.73 43.02 -11.71
CA ARG A 391 24.61 43.22 -10.55
C ARG A 391 24.06 44.23 -9.56
N LEU A 392 23.66 45.40 -10.07
CA LEU A 392 23.10 46.47 -9.24
C LEU A 392 21.81 46.03 -8.54
N LEU A 393 20.95 45.25 -9.19
CA LEU A 393 19.75 44.71 -8.57
C LEU A 393 20.08 43.73 -7.44
N VAL A 394 21.06 42.84 -7.66
CA VAL A 394 21.54 41.89 -6.63
C VAL A 394 22.10 42.65 -5.42
N GLU A 395 22.95 43.65 -5.63
CA GLU A 395 23.50 44.50 -4.55
C GLU A 395 22.42 45.23 -3.73
N ARG A 396 21.30 45.59 -4.37
CA ARG A 396 20.19 46.30 -3.70
C ARG A 396 19.24 45.37 -2.93
N CYS A 397 19.29 44.07 -3.19
CA CYS A 397 18.51 43.05 -2.51
C CYS A 397 19.28 42.35 -1.37
N ALA A 398 20.59 42.59 -1.26
CA ALA A 398 21.49 41.98 -0.28
C ALA A 398 21.36 42.55 1.14
#